data_AF-A0AAD9NBZ6-F1
#
_entry.id   AF-A0AAD9NBZ6-F1
#
_cell.length_a   1.000
_cell.length_b   1.000
_cell.length_c   1.000
_cell.angle_alpha   90.00
_cell.angle_beta   90.00
_cell.angle_gamma   90.00
#
_symmetry.space_group_name_H-M   'P 1'
#
loop_
_entity.id
_entity.type
_entity.pdbx_description
1 polymer ?
#
loop_
_entity_poly.entity_id
_entity_poly.type
_entity_poly.pdbx_seq_one_letter_code
_entity_poly.pdbx_strand_id
1 'polypeptide(L)'
;MVGAGLPKYWREAASLILVASNRNPPVKNIQLGNFDVLMLKRGKGSSFLPNAYAYPGGVTSEADFDARNWTKVFSRVRGFTDLAKLLKPFKVPGVRPPIMTNRECGETILSPEIAFRICAIRETFEETGVLLVCNNSDVDLTKPVERLQGRVPPMAMAFTDRDFDDQDWRNRVSGDASQLQDLCLTFNVVPNIWALYEWSNWLTPVLFRVTQPPEKPRRFDTMFYVCSLNAVPDKSELYTDEIAKTDVIVVSN
;
A
#
# COMPACT_ATOMS: atom_id res chain seq x y z
N MET A 1 10.19 -31.37 12.20
CA MET A 1 11.21 -30.66 11.42
C MET A 1 10.49 -29.70 10.50
N VAL A 2 10.54 -28.40 10.81
CA VAL A 2 9.97 -27.34 9.95
C VAL A 2 10.86 -27.27 8.71
N GLY A 3 10.29 -27.52 7.53
CA GLY A 3 11.04 -27.55 6.28
C GLY A 3 11.73 -26.21 6.05
N ALA A 4 13.05 -26.23 5.88
CA ALA A 4 13.82 -25.06 5.46
C ALA A 4 13.16 -24.48 4.20
N GLY A 5 12.61 -23.27 4.31
CA GLY A 5 11.91 -22.60 3.22
C GLY A 5 12.80 -22.57 1.98
N LEU A 6 12.20 -22.81 0.81
CA LEU A 6 12.94 -22.82 -0.45
C LEU A 6 13.77 -21.54 -0.57
N PRO A 7 15.02 -21.65 -1.04
CA PRO A 7 15.92 -20.52 -1.19
C PRO A 7 15.29 -19.39 -2.04
N LYS A 8 15.05 -18.22 -1.44
CA LYS A 8 14.34 -17.10 -2.09
C LYS A 8 15.29 -16.12 -2.76
N TYR A 9 15.20 -15.98 -4.09
CA TYR A 9 16.08 -15.13 -4.90
C TYR A 9 15.59 -13.68 -5.05
N TRP A 10 14.43 -13.36 -4.49
CA TRP A 10 13.82 -12.03 -4.52
C TRP A 10 13.00 -11.79 -3.25
N ARG A 11 12.71 -10.53 -2.97
CA ARG A 11 11.76 -10.12 -1.93
C ARG A 11 10.43 -9.75 -2.57
N GLU A 12 9.33 -10.08 -1.91
CA GLU A 12 8.00 -9.71 -2.38
C GLU A 12 7.61 -8.35 -1.82
N ALA A 13 7.11 -7.47 -2.68
CA ALA A 13 6.90 -6.07 -2.39
C ALA A 13 5.58 -5.56 -2.98
N ALA A 14 5.09 -4.44 -2.47
CA ALA A 14 3.99 -3.70 -3.07
C ALA A 14 4.37 -2.22 -3.18
N SER A 15 3.84 -1.55 -4.21
CA SER A 15 4.06 -0.13 -4.44
C SER A 15 2.80 0.55 -4.93
N LEU A 16 2.60 1.80 -4.53
CA LEU A 16 1.39 2.55 -4.77
C LEU A 16 1.66 3.80 -5.62
N ILE A 17 1.03 3.84 -6.79
CA ILE A 17 0.97 5.00 -7.67
C ILE A 17 -0.24 5.84 -7.25
N LEU A 18 0.02 6.86 -6.44
CA LEU A 18 -1.02 7.77 -5.96
C LEU A 18 -1.16 8.95 -6.92
N VAL A 19 -2.34 9.09 -7.51
CA VAL A 19 -2.64 10.15 -8.48
C VAL A 19 -3.76 11.06 -8.00
N ALA A 20 -3.63 12.35 -8.23
CA ALA A 20 -4.65 13.34 -7.87
C ALA A 20 -4.97 14.25 -9.04
N SER A 21 -6.23 14.67 -9.18
CA SER A 21 -6.59 15.65 -10.22
C SER A 21 -5.95 17.00 -9.92
N ASN A 22 -5.21 17.54 -10.91
CA ASN A 22 -4.60 18.86 -10.81
C ASN A 22 -5.67 19.93 -11.09
N ARG A 23 -6.02 20.72 -10.06
CA ARG A 23 -7.05 21.77 -10.16
C ARG A 23 -6.54 23.06 -10.83
N ASN A 24 -5.23 23.22 -10.99
CA ASN A 24 -4.57 24.39 -11.59
C ASN A 24 -3.51 23.94 -12.62
N PRO A 25 -3.91 23.36 -13.75
CA PRO A 25 -2.96 22.83 -14.71
C PRO A 25 -2.14 23.95 -15.36
N PRO A 26 -0.82 23.75 -15.58
CA PRO A 26 0.04 24.71 -16.26
C PRO A 26 -0.36 24.91 -17.74
N VAL A 27 -1.01 23.90 -18.35
CA VAL A 27 -1.46 23.94 -19.75
C VAL A 27 -2.96 23.60 -19.83
N LYS A 28 -3.78 24.56 -20.25
CA LYS A 28 -5.26 24.43 -20.32
C LYS A 28 -5.77 23.50 -21.45
N ASN A 29 -4.90 23.05 -22.36
CA ASN A 29 -5.29 22.48 -23.66
C ASN A 29 -4.92 20.99 -23.88
N ILE A 30 -4.41 20.27 -22.87
CA ILE A 30 -4.18 18.82 -23.01
C ILE A 30 -5.47 18.08 -22.60
N GLN A 31 -6.06 17.35 -23.55
CA GLN A 31 -7.27 16.54 -23.32
C GLN A 31 -7.01 15.25 -22.53
N LEU A 32 -5.75 14.84 -22.35
CA LEU A 32 -5.37 13.86 -21.34
C LEU A 32 -5.43 14.58 -19.98
N GLY A 33 -6.35 14.16 -19.11
CA GLY A 33 -6.60 14.83 -17.84
C GLY A 33 -5.31 15.15 -17.07
N ASN A 34 -5.19 16.38 -16.58
CA ASN A 34 -4.04 16.79 -15.80
C ASN A 34 -4.10 16.15 -14.41
N PHE A 35 -3.07 15.36 -14.09
CA PHE A 35 -2.94 14.71 -12.80
C PHE A 35 -1.54 14.93 -12.24
N ASP A 36 -1.51 15.00 -10.92
CA ASP A 36 -0.30 15.04 -10.14
C ASP A 36 -0.05 13.64 -9.55
N VAL A 37 1.22 13.21 -9.53
CA VAL A 37 1.62 11.90 -9.01
C VAL A 37 2.53 12.07 -7.80
N LEU A 38 2.23 11.34 -6.73
CA LEU A 38 3.10 11.29 -5.56
C LEU A 38 4.30 10.37 -5.84
N MET A 39 5.49 10.91 -5.70
CA MET A 39 6.76 10.20 -5.83
C MET A 39 7.67 10.49 -4.65
N LEU A 40 8.64 9.63 -4.47
CA LEU A 40 9.70 9.71 -3.48
C LEU A 40 11.03 9.85 -4.19
N LYS A 41 11.90 10.71 -3.70
CA LYS A 41 13.31 10.76 -4.12
C LYS A 41 14.16 10.15 -3.04
N ARG A 42 14.72 8.97 -3.31
CA ARG A 42 15.64 8.27 -2.41
C ARG A 42 16.90 9.09 -2.24
N GLY A 43 17.43 9.17 -1.04
CA GLY A 43 18.53 10.10 -0.80
C GLY A 43 19.86 9.50 -1.14
N LYS A 44 20.86 10.38 -1.14
CA LYS A 44 22.21 10.09 -1.63
C LYS A 44 22.86 8.89 -0.92
N GLY A 45 22.54 8.65 0.35
CA GLY A 45 23.07 7.54 1.14
C GLY A 45 22.25 6.25 1.10
N SER A 46 21.26 6.09 0.21
CA SER A 46 20.52 4.83 0.08
C SER A 46 21.44 3.73 -0.44
N SER A 47 21.44 2.57 0.22
CA SER A 47 22.25 1.39 -0.16
C SER A 47 21.78 0.71 -1.46
N PHE A 48 20.61 1.12 -1.95
CA PHE A 48 19.96 0.64 -3.17
C PHE A 48 19.34 1.82 -3.93
N LEU A 49 19.77 2.01 -5.19
CA LEU A 49 19.31 3.07 -6.11
C LEU A 49 19.26 4.50 -5.49
N PRO A 50 20.40 5.08 -5.09
CA PRO A 50 20.44 6.45 -4.55
C PRO A 50 20.01 7.50 -5.59
N ASN A 51 19.32 8.56 -5.16
CA ASN A 51 18.75 9.63 -5.99
C ASN A 51 17.66 9.21 -6.99
N ALA A 52 17.25 7.93 -6.99
CA ALA A 52 16.17 7.48 -7.84
C ALA A 52 14.83 8.02 -7.36
N TYR A 53 13.98 8.37 -8.33
CA TYR A 53 12.57 8.62 -8.09
C TYR A 53 11.83 7.28 -8.10
N ALA A 54 11.01 7.06 -7.09
CA ALA A 54 10.21 5.86 -6.93
C ALA A 54 8.81 6.24 -6.47
N TYR A 55 7.86 5.33 -6.65
CA TYR A 55 6.58 5.43 -5.96
C TYR A 55 6.75 4.90 -4.52
N PRO A 56 5.94 5.37 -3.56
CA PRO A 56 5.92 4.79 -2.23
C PRO A 56 5.69 3.29 -2.28
N GLY A 57 6.37 2.55 -1.41
CA GLY A 57 6.29 1.10 -1.38
C GLY A 57 7.54 0.42 -0.87
N GLY A 58 7.38 -0.85 -0.53
CA GLY A 58 8.45 -1.62 0.07
C GLY A 58 8.12 -3.09 0.21
N VAL A 59 8.91 -3.76 1.05
CA VAL A 59 8.86 -5.21 1.20
C VAL A 59 7.71 -5.59 2.11
N THR A 60 6.98 -6.63 1.73
CA THR A 60 5.94 -7.19 2.60
C THR A 60 6.49 -7.66 3.95
N SER A 61 5.72 -7.42 5.00
CA SER A 61 5.92 -7.96 6.35
C SER A 61 5.00 -9.14 6.61
N GLU A 62 5.34 -10.00 7.56
CA GLU A 62 4.45 -11.09 8.01
C GLU A 62 3.12 -10.53 8.56
N ALA A 63 3.16 -9.35 9.18
CA ALA A 63 1.96 -8.66 9.67
C ALA A 63 0.98 -8.29 8.55
N ASP A 64 1.45 -8.06 7.32
CA ASP A 64 0.58 -7.80 6.16
C ASP A 64 -0.26 -9.04 5.81
N PHE A 65 0.23 -10.24 6.17
CA PHE A 65 -0.40 -11.53 5.91
C PHE A 65 -1.14 -12.12 7.13
N ASP A 66 -1.17 -11.43 8.29
CA ASP A 66 -1.78 -11.96 9.52
C ASP A 66 -3.31 -11.97 9.42
N ALA A 67 -3.89 -13.09 8.97
CA ALA A 67 -5.32 -13.23 8.81
C ALA A 67 -6.09 -13.03 10.12
N ARG A 68 -5.52 -13.40 11.27
CA ARG A 68 -6.22 -13.34 12.56
C ARG A 68 -6.40 -11.90 13.00
N ASN A 69 -5.35 -11.10 12.97
CA ASN A 69 -5.46 -9.70 13.38
C ASN A 69 -6.23 -8.86 12.37
N TRP A 70 -6.04 -9.11 11.06
CA TRP A 70 -6.86 -8.43 10.06
C TRP A 70 -8.35 -8.80 10.16
N THR A 71 -8.68 -10.04 10.53
CA THR A 71 -10.07 -10.41 10.83
C THR A 71 -10.65 -9.57 11.96
N LYS A 72 -9.88 -9.27 13.03
CA LYS A 72 -10.35 -8.40 14.12
C LYS A 72 -10.63 -6.99 13.61
N VAL A 73 -9.73 -6.43 12.80
CA VAL A 73 -9.88 -5.09 12.21
C VAL A 73 -11.15 -5.01 11.35
N PHE A 74 -11.31 -5.93 10.40
CA PHE A 74 -12.46 -5.94 9.49
C PHE A 74 -13.77 -6.43 10.11
N SER A 75 -13.75 -7.12 11.26
CA SER A 75 -14.97 -7.60 11.94
C SER A 75 -15.96 -6.49 12.30
N ARG A 76 -15.48 -5.25 12.39
CA ARG A 76 -16.26 -4.05 12.69
C ARG A 76 -16.98 -3.47 11.47
N VAL A 77 -16.64 -3.93 10.26
CA VAL A 77 -17.27 -3.50 9.01
C VAL A 77 -18.65 -4.12 8.86
N ARG A 78 -19.64 -3.32 8.46
CA ARG A 78 -21.01 -3.81 8.26
C ARG A 78 -21.05 -4.91 7.19
N GLY A 79 -21.64 -6.04 7.55
CA GLY A 79 -21.83 -7.17 6.64
C GLY A 79 -20.58 -8.03 6.44
N PHE A 80 -19.50 -7.81 7.21
CA PHE A 80 -18.38 -8.73 7.26
C PHE A 80 -18.80 -10.09 7.81
N THR A 81 -18.32 -11.17 7.18
CA THR A 81 -18.54 -12.56 7.62
C THR A 81 -17.23 -13.32 7.70
N ASP A 82 -16.36 -13.08 6.72
CA ASP A 82 -15.07 -13.72 6.56
C ASP A 82 -14.21 -12.84 5.63
N LEU A 83 -12.91 -13.13 5.61
CA LEU A 83 -11.94 -12.42 4.77
C LEU A 83 -12.18 -12.67 3.28
N ALA A 84 -12.76 -13.80 2.88
CA ALA A 84 -13.05 -14.08 1.46
C ALA A 84 -14.12 -13.11 0.91
N LYS A 85 -15.01 -12.59 1.76
CA LYS A 85 -15.97 -11.55 1.38
C LYS A 85 -15.30 -10.24 0.96
N LEU A 86 -14.14 -9.92 1.54
CA LEU A 86 -13.35 -8.74 1.15
C LEU A 86 -12.80 -8.84 -0.28
N LEU A 87 -12.70 -10.06 -0.82
CA LEU A 87 -12.16 -10.35 -2.16
C LEU A 87 -13.18 -10.19 -3.30
N LYS A 88 -14.48 -10.24 -2.99
CA LYS A 88 -15.54 -10.15 -4.03
C LYS A 88 -15.37 -8.98 -5.01
N PRO A 89 -14.89 -7.80 -4.58
CA PRO A 89 -14.55 -6.68 -5.45
C PRO A 89 -13.44 -6.92 -6.48
N PHE A 90 -12.47 -7.78 -6.18
CA PHE A 90 -11.19 -7.85 -6.90
C PHE A 90 -11.17 -8.98 -7.93
N LYS A 91 -12.28 -9.23 -8.62
CA LYS A 91 -12.31 -10.25 -9.68
C LYS A 91 -11.47 -9.81 -10.87
N VAL A 92 -10.20 -10.23 -10.89
CA VAL A 92 -9.32 -10.02 -12.04
C VAL A 92 -9.46 -11.20 -13.01
N PRO A 93 -9.88 -10.97 -14.27
CA PRO A 93 -10.00 -12.04 -15.25
C PRO A 93 -8.61 -12.55 -15.66
N GLY A 94 -8.53 -13.86 -15.97
CA GLY A 94 -7.33 -14.47 -16.54
C GLY A 94 -6.37 -15.09 -15.53
N VAL A 95 -5.17 -15.44 -16.01
CA VAL A 95 -4.13 -16.07 -15.20
C VAL A 95 -3.49 -15.02 -14.28
N ARG A 96 -3.48 -15.31 -12.98
CA ARG A 96 -2.86 -14.44 -11.97
C ARG A 96 -1.34 -14.65 -11.97
N PRO A 97 -0.54 -13.61 -11.69
CA PRO A 97 0.91 -13.76 -11.57
C PRO A 97 1.27 -14.67 -10.38
N PRO A 98 2.41 -15.39 -10.41
CA PRO A 98 2.77 -16.35 -9.36
C PRO A 98 2.76 -15.76 -7.95
N ILE A 99 3.18 -14.49 -7.79
CA ILE A 99 3.15 -13.78 -6.50
C ILE A 99 1.74 -13.74 -5.85
N MET A 100 0.67 -13.85 -6.65
CA MET A 100 -0.71 -13.83 -6.18
C MET A 100 -1.25 -15.22 -5.84
N THR A 101 -0.56 -16.30 -6.23
CA THR A 101 -1.06 -17.68 -6.12
C THR A 101 -0.09 -18.65 -5.47
N ASN A 102 1.14 -18.23 -5.16
CA ASN A 102 2.22 -19.08 -4.63
C ASN A 102 2.12 -19.36 -3.13
N ARG A 103 1.02 -19.01 -2.47
CA ARG A 103 0.82 -19.15 -1.02
C ARG A 103 -0.50 -19.88 -0.73
N GLU A 104 -0.43 -20.88 0.14
CA GLU A 104 -1.63 -21.46 0.73
C GLU A 104 -2.21 -20.48 1.75
N CYS A 105 -3.46 -20.08 1.54
CA CYS A 105 -4.16 -19.07 2.34
C CYS A 105 -5.27 -19.74 3.15
N GLY A 106 -5.64 -19.13 4.28
CA GLY A 106 -6.67 -19.68 5.15
C GLY A 106 -6.83 -18.90 6.45
N GLU A 107 -7.02 -19.61 7.55
CA GLU A 107 -7.30 -19.02 8.87
C GLU A 107 -6.14 -18.21 9.45
N THR A 108 -4.91 -18.47 9.03
CA THR A 108 -3.69 -17.85 9.55
C THR A 108 -3.02 -16.92 8.56
N ILE A 109 -3.08 -17.25 7.26
CA ILE A 109 -2.42 -16.51 6.18
C ILE A 109 -3.48 -15.86 5.29
N LEU A 110 -3.42 -14.54 5.22
CA LEU A 110 -4.31 -13.73 4.40
C LEU A 110 -4.00 -13.92 2.92
N SER A 111 -5.04 -13.81 2.08
CA SER A 111 -4.87 -13.85 0.63
C SER A 111 -3.90 -12.75 0.15
N PRO A 112 -2.96 -13.05 -0.77
CA PRO A 112 -2.12 -12.07 -1.45
C PRO A 112 -2.88 -10.85 -1.97
N GLU A 113 -4.10 -11.06 -2.47
CA GLU A 113 -4.99 -10.00 -2.95
C GLU A 113 -5.21 -8.90 -1.92
N ILE A 114 -5.34 -9.26 -0.63
CA ILE A 114 -5.55 -8.30 0.44
C ILE A 114 -4.20 -7.86 1.02
N ALA A 115 -3.31 -8.81 1.29
CA ALA A 115 -2.04 -8.56 1.95
C ALA A 115 -1.15 -7.57 1.17
N PHE A 116 -1.07 -7.68 -0.16
CA PHE A 116 -0.28 -6.74 -0.96
C PHE A 116 -0.90 -5.34 -1.02
N ARG A 117 -2.22 -5.22 -0.97
CA ARG A 117 -2.91 -3.91 -0.85
C ARG A 117 -2.63 -3.27 0.50
N ILE A 118 -2.67 -4.06 1.58
CA ILE A 118 -2.30 -3.63 2.93
C ILE A 118 -0.85 -3.18 2.98
N CYS A 119 0.09 -3.97 2.43
CA CYS A 119 1.50 -3.60 2.35
C CYS A 119 1.69 -2.28 1.61
N ALA A 120 1.04 -2.09 0.46
CA ALA A 120 1.13 -0.83 -0.29
C ALA A 120 0.65 0.38 0.55
N ILE A 121 -0.46 0.22 1.28
CA ILE A 121 -1.00 1.27 2.17
C ILE A 121 -0.05 1.53 3.34
N ARG A 122 0.45 0.48 3.99
CA ARG A 122 1.39 0.55 5.10
C ARG A 122 2.66 1.31 4.72
N GLU A 123 3.33 0.87 3.66
CA GLU A 123 4.58 1.48 3.18
C GLU A 123 4.35 2.93 2.74
N THR A 124 3.21 3.23 2.10
CA THR A 124 2.86 4.62 1.76
C THR A 124 2.75 5.48 3.02
N PHE A 125 2.10 4.98 4.08
CA PHE A 125 2.01 5.71 5.35
C PHE A 125 3.38 5.90 5.98
N GLU A 126 4.20 4.85 6.07
CA GLU A 126 5.56 4.91 6.63
C GLU A 126 6.45 5.93 5.92
N GLU A 127 6.40 5.98 4.58
CA GLU A 127 7.30 6.82 3.80
C GLU A 127 6.81 8.26 3.59
N THR A 128 5.49 8.49 3.62
CA THR A 128 4.90 9.79 3.22
C THR A 128 4.02 10.45 4.27
N GLY A 129 3.56 9.70 5.28
CA GLY A 129 2.50 10.13 6.20
C GLY A 129 1.08 10.00 5.62
N VAL A 130 0.92 9.71 4.32
CA VAL A 130 -0.40 9.52 3.71
C VAL A 130 -0.95 8.14 4.05
N LEU A 131 -1.97 8.10 4.90
CA LEU A 131 -2.63 6.87 5.32
C LEU A 131 -3.97 6.66 4.57
N LEU A 132 -4.07 5.58 3.77
CA LEU A 132 -5.30 5.25 3.04
C LEU A 132 -6.25 4.36 3.85
N VAL A 133 -7.19 4.99 4.57
CA VAL A 133 -8.18 4.29 5.41
C VAL A 133 -9.63 4.76 5.15
N CYS A 134 -10.59 3.97 5.61
CA CYS A 134 -12.01 4.30 5.71
C CYS A 134 -12.49 4.15 7.15
N ASN A 135 -13.50 4.92 7.56
CA ASN A 135 -14.24 4.59 8.77
C ASN A 135 -14.99 3.27 8.57
N ASN A 136 -15.07 2.47 9.62
CA ASN A 136 -15.82 1.21 9.58
C ASN A 136 -17.31 1.40 9.25
N SER A 137 -17.89 2.56 9.59
CA SER A 137 -19.26 2.94 9.28
C SER A 137 -19.53 3.21 7.80
N ASP A 138 -18.49 3.61 7.05
CA ASP A 138 -18.62 4.03 5.65
C ASP A 138 -18.55 2.83 4.70
N VAL A 139 -18.06 1.70 5.19
CA VAL A 139 -17.94 0.45 4.45
C VAL A 139 -19.12 -0.46 4.76
N ASP A 140 -19.87 -0.83 3.72
CA ASP A 140 -21.01 -1.73 3.80
C ASP A 140 -20.87 -2.86 2.78
N LEU A 141 -20.38 -4.02 3.23
CA LEU A 141 -20.15 -5.20 2.39
C LEU A 141 -21.44 -5.91 1.97
N THR A 142 -22.61 -5.38 2.35
CA THR A 142 -23.90 -5.83 1.84
C THR A 142 -24.29 -5.11 0.55
N LYS A 143 -23.63 -3.99 0.23
CA LYS A 143 -23.92 -3.18 -0.97
C LYS A 143 -22.99 -3.52 -2.14
N PRO A 144 -23.37 -3.15 -3.38
CA PRO A 144 -22.52 -3.34 -4.55
C PRO A 144 -21.17 -2.64 -4.41
N VAL A 145 -20.17 -3.29 -4.99
CA VAL A 145 -18.75 -2.94 -4.91
C VAL A 145 -18.46 -1.54 -5.48
N GLU A 146 -19.21 -1.08 -6.48
CA GLU A 146 -18.92 0.20 -7.13
C GLU A 146 -18.98 1.39 -6.17
N ARG A 147 -19.72 1.26 -5.05
CA ARG A 147 -19.76 2.29 -4.00
C ARG A 147 -18.49 2.34 -3.13
N LEU A 148 -17.75 1.23 -3.06
CA LEU A 148 -16.47 1.13 -2.32
C LEU A 148 -15.27 1.56 -3.17
N GLN A 149 -15.47 1.70 -4.48
CA GLN A 149 -14.48 2.05 -5.50
C GLN A 149 -14.49 3.54 -5.90
N GLY A 150 -15.23 4.38 -5.16
CA GLY A 150 -15.33 5.82 -5.42
C GLY A 150 -13.99 6.55 -5.25
N ARG A 151 -13.84 7.72 -5.89
CA ARG A 151 -12.65 8.57 -5.72
C ARG A 151 -12.46 8.96 -4.25
N VAL A 152 -11.25 8.79 -3.74
CA VAL A 152 -10.94 9.01 -2.32
C VAL A 152 -10.73 10.52 -2.07
N PRO A 153 -11.24 11.12 -0.98
CA PRO A 153 -10.93 12.51 -0.64
C PRO A 153 -9.41 12.79 -0.56
N PRO A 154 -8.97 14.05 -0.70
CA PRO A 154 -7.55 14.43 -0.82
C PRO A 154 -6.68 13.98 0.35
N MET A 155 -7.26 13.93 1.55
CA MET A 155 -6.82 13.04 2.61
C MET A 155 -7.73 11.81 2.56
N ALA A 156 -7.16 10.62 2.51
CA ALA A 156 -7.92 9.42 2.86
C ALA A 156 -8.21 9.48 4.37
N MET A 157 -9.31 10.17 4.67
CA MET A 157 -9.69 10.64 6.00
C MET A 157 -10.40 9.54 6.78
N ALA A 158 -9.87 9.25 7.94
CA ALA A 158 -10.69 9.01 9.12
C ALA A 158 -10.32 9.93 10.29
N PHE A 159 -9.19 10.65 10.20
CA PHE A 159 -8.68 11.49 11.26
C PHE A 159 -9.11 12.94 11.06
N THR A 160 -10.33 13.23 11.48
CA THR A 160 -10.73 14.61 11.82
C THR A 160 -10.46 14.92 13.29
N ASP A 161 -9.84 13.99 14.00
CA ASP A 161 -9.63 14.07 15.44
C ASP A 161 -8.33 14.78 15.78
N ARG A 162 -8.38 15.66 16.78
CA ARG A 162 -7.21 16.45 17.24
C ARG A 162 -6.16 15.61 17.98
N ASP A 163 -6.45 14.32 18.20
CA ASP A 163 -5.64 13.38 18.97
C ASP A 163 -4.82 12.40 18.10
N PHE A 164 -4.87 12.52 16.76
CA PHE A 164 -4.01 11.72 15.87
C PHE A 164 -2.61 12.35 15.78
N ASP A 165 -1.66 11.83 16.56
CA ASP A 165 -0.24 12.10 16.38
C ASP A 165 0.30 11.22 15.24
N ASP A 166 0.33 11.81 14.04
CA ASP A 166 0.76 11.15 12.82
C ASP A 166 2.22 10.66 12.91
N GLN A 167 3.07 11.44 13.58
CA GLN A 167 4.49 11.17 13.73
C GLN A 167 4.76 10.00 14.67
N ASP A 168 4.08 9.92 15.83
CA ASP A 168 4.20 8.77 16.75
C ASP A 168 3.73 7.47 16.07
N TRP A 169 2.54 7.50 15.48
CA TRP A 169 2.00 6.31 14.80
C TRP A 169 2.86 5.88 13.62
N ARG A 170 3.40 6.81 12.83
CA ARG A 170 4.30 6.46 11.74
C ARG A 170 5.58 5.81 12.26
N ASN A 171 6.19 6.36 13.31
CA ASN A 171 7.37 5.76 13.94
C ASN A 171 7.09 4.33 14.45
N ARG A 172 5.92 4.11 15.06
CA ARG A 172 5.49 2.80 15.56
C ARG A 172 5.30 1.81 14.41
N VAL A 173 4.62 2.20 13.34
CA VAL A 173 4.38 1.34 12.16
C VAL A 173 5.68 1.04 11.41
N SER A 174 6.56 2.03 11.21
CA SER A 174 7.89 1.83 10.62
C SER A 174 8.78 0.92 11.46
N GLY A 175 8.63 0.94 12.80
CA GLY A 175 9.35 0.05 13.71
C GLY A 175 8.77 -1.37 13.76
N ASP A 176 7.44 -1.49 13.64
CA ASP A 176 6.71 -2.75 13.65
C ASP A 176 5.42 -2.64 12.81
N ALA A 177 5.41 -3.33 11.67
CA ALA A 177 4.29 -3.34 10.73
C ALA A 177 2.95 -3.80 11.36
N SER A 178 2.98 -4.58 12.45
CA SER A 178 1.76 -5.00 13.15
C SER A 178 1.03 -3.83 13.80
N GLN A 179 1.73 -2.74 14.12
CA GLN A 179 1.16 -1.53 14.71
C GLN A 179 0.14 -0.84 13.80
N LEU A 180 0.13 -1.13 12.49
CA LEU A 180 -0.93 -0.64 11.60
C LEU A 180 -2.30 -1.24 11.96
N GLN A 181 -2.31 -2.49 12.43
CA GLN A 181 -3.54 -3.15 12.89
C GLN A 181 -4.04 -2.47 14.17
N ASP A 182 -3.14 -2.16 15.11
CA ASP A 182 -3.45 -1.44 16.34
C ASP A 182 -3.97 -0.03 16.04
N LEU A 183 -3.34 0.69 15.09
CA LEU A 183 -3.80 1.98 14.60
C LEU A 183 -5.26 1.86 14.13
N CYS A 184 -5.53 0.89 13.26
CA CYS A 184 -6.88 0.66 12.74
C CYS A 184 -7.91 0.37 13.86
N LEU A 185 -7.52 -0.43 14.85
CA LEU A 185 -8.39 -0.77 15.98
C LEU A 185 -8.63 0.40 16.93
N THR A 186 -7.61 1.18 17.27
CA THR A 186 -7.69 2.35 18.15
C THR A 186 -8.65 3.38 17.59
N PHE A 187 -8.56 3.60 16.28
CA PHE A 187 -9.27 4.66 15.62
C PHE A 187 -10.57 4.24 14.93
N ASN A 188 -10.90 2.95 14.99
CA ASN A 188 -12.10 2.37 14.38
C ASN A 188 -12.16 2.57 12.86
N VAL A 189 -11.02 2.34 12.21
CA VAL A 189 -10.83 2.45 10.77
C VAL A 189 -10.36 1.14 10.18
N VAL A 190 -10.43 1.01 8.87
CA VAL A 190 -9.87 -0.10 8.09
C VAL A 190 -9.03 0.43 6.94
N PRO A 191 -7.98 -0.29 6.50
CA PRO A 191 -7.27 0.08 5.28
C PRO A 191 -8.22 0.06 4.10
N ASN A 192 -8.20 1.12 3.29
CA ASN A 192 -9.07 1.24 2.12
C ASN A 192 -8.53 0.43 0.94
N ILE A 193 -8.50 -0.89 1.09
CA ILE A 193 -8.01 -1.82 0.07
C ILE A 193 -8.82 -1.73 -1.24
N TRP A 194 -10.07 -1.26 -1.19
CA TRP A 194 -10.96 -1.17 -2.34
C TRP A 194 -10.63 -0.02 -3.28
N ALA A 195 -9.92 0.99 -2.80
CA ALA A 195 -9.43 2.10 -3.62
C ALA A 195 -8.17 1.76 -4.43
N LEU A 196 -7.56 0.58 -4.21
CA LEU A 196 -6.34 0.15 -4.88
C LEU A 196 -6.66 -0.76 -6.07
N TYR A 197 -6.43 -0.21 -7.26
CA TYR A 197 -6.54 -0.93 -8.54
C TYR A 197 -5.22 -1.54 -8.92
N GLU A 198 -5.23 -2.78 -9.39
CA GLU A 198 -4.01 -3.43 -9.88
C GLU A 198 -3.55 -2.79 -11.19
N TRP A 199 -2.27 -2.46 -11.25
CA TRP A 199 -1.66 -1.87 -12.44
C TRP A 199 -0.75 -2.86 -13.15
N SER A 200 0.23 -3.45 -12.44
CA SER A 200 1.17 -4.40 -13.03
C SER A 200 1.91 -5.20 -11.95
N ASN A 201 2.47 -6.34 -12.34
CA ASN A 201 3.43 -7.09 -11.53
C ASN A 201 4.79 -7.14 -12.25
N TRP A 202 5.87 -6.80 -11.54
CA TRP A 202 7.22 -6.79 -12.08
C TRP A 202 8.20 -7.52 -11.18
N LEU A 203 8.85 -8.55 -11.73
CA LEU A 203 10.01 -9.20 -11.14
C LEU A 203 11.29 -8.59 -11.70
N THR A 204 12.16 -8.08 -10.82
CA THR A 204 13.44 -7.49 -11.21
C THR A 204 14.26 -8.49 -12.04
N PRO A 205 14.77 -8.12 -13.23
CA PRO A 205 15.58 -9.01 -14.06
C PRO A 205 16.83 -9.56 -13.33
N VAL A 206 17.32 -10.70 -13.82
CA VAL A 206 18.60 -11.26 -13.35
C VAL A 206 19.73 -10.49 -14.05
N LEU A 207 20.36 -9.56 -13.34
CA LEU A 207 21.48 -8.77 -13.90
C LEU A 207 22.82 -9.53 -13.88
N PHE A 208 23.01 -10.44 -12.92
CA PHE A 208 24.21 -11.27 -12.79
C PHE A 208 23.82 -12.70 -12.43
N ARG A 209 24.59 -13.71 -12.87
CA ARG A 209 24.35 -15.10 -12.46
C ARG A 209 24.55 -15.24 -10.95
N VAL A 210 23.50 -15.65 -10.27
CA VAL A 210 23.50 -15.95 -8.84
C VAL A 210 23.41 -17.46 -8.70
N THR A 211 24.49 -18.10 -8.23
CA THR A 211 24.57 -19.56 -8.07
C THR A 211 23.99 -20.05 -6.75
N GLN A 212 23.92 -19.17 -5.75
CA GLN A 212 23.28 -19.41 -4.46
C GLN A 212 22.51 -18.15 -4.05
N PRO A 213 21.36 -18.27 -3.39
CA PRO A 213 20.56 -17.11 -3.02
C PRO A 213 21.33 -16.23 -2.03
N PRO A 214 21.30 -14.91 -2.24
CA PRO A 214 21.93 -13.99 -1.30
C PRO A 214 21.13 -13.94 0.00
N GLU A 215 21.80 -13.72 1.13
CA GLU A 215 21.16 -13.48 2.44
C GLU A 215 20.17 -12.30 2.39
N LYS A 216 20.48 -11.27 1.59
CA LYS A 216 19.61 -10.11 1.34
C LYS A 216 19.42 -9.89 -0.16
N PRO A 217 18.40 -10.50 -0.79
CA PRO A 217 18.12 -10.33 -2.21
C PRO A 217 17.85 -8.87 -2.58
N ARG A 218 18.56 -8.39 -3.60
CA ARG A 218 18.35 -7.05 -4.19
C ARG A 218 17.39 -7.06 -5.38
N ARG A 219 16.76 -8.21 -5.64
CA ARG A 219 15.68 -8.36 -6.61
C ARG A 219 14.35 -8.34 -5.87
N PHE A 220 13.35 -7.76 -6.52
CA PHE A 220 12.01 -7.63 -5.98
C PHE A 220 10.99 -8.18 -6.98
N ASP A 221 10.01 -8.89 -6.47
CA ASP A 221 8.76 -9.22 -7.16
C ASP A 221 7.69 -8.28 -6.60
N THR A 222 7.34 -7.26 -7.38
CA THR A 222 6.58 -6.11 -6.88
C THR A 222 5.21 -6.07 -7.54
N MET A 223 4.16 -5.98 -6.73
CA MET A 223 2.83 -5.63 -7.22
C MET A 223 2.62 -4.11 -7.17
N PHE A 224 2.28 -3.52 -8.31
CA PHE A 224 1.95 -2.10 -8.41
C PHE A 224 0.45 -1.90 -8.38
N TYR A 225 0.02 -0.97 -7.54
CA TYR A 225 -1.36 -0.50 -7.45
C TYR A 225 -1.45 0.97 -7.88
N VAL A 226 -2.63 1.38 -8.35
CA VAL A 226 -2.98 2.78 -8.60
C VAL A 226 -4.15 3.15 -7.70
N CYS A 227 -4.09 4.35 -7.10
CA CYS A 227 -5.19 4.93 -6.34
C CYS A 227 -5.39 6.40 -6.76
N SER A 228 -6.65 6.80 -6.98
CA SER A 228 -7.01 8.16 -7.38
C SER A 228 -7.63 8.96 -6.23
N LEU A 229 -7.01 10.10 -5.92
CA LEU A 229 -7.45 11.10 -4.97
C LEU A 229 -8.24 12.23 -5.65
N ASN A 230 -9.15 12.83 -4.89
CA ASN A 230 -9.99 13.96 -5.29
C ASN A 230 -9.23 15.30 -5.37
N ALA A 231 -8.08 15.40 -4.71
CA ALA A 231 -7.11 16.48 -4.83
C ALA A 231 -5.76 16.01 -4.25
N VAL A 232 -4.72 16.79 -4.48
CA VAL A 232 -3.39 16.56 -3.92
C VAL A 232 -3.45 16.77 -2.39
N PRO A 233 -2.86 15.88 -1.57
CA PRO A 233 -2.67 16.12 -0.15
C PRO A 233 -1.89 17.42 0.10
N ASP A 234 -2.14 18.12 1.20
CA ASP A 234 -1.40 19.35 1.48
C ASP A 234 0.09 19.02 1.69
N LYS A 235 0.99 19.79 1.10
CA LYS A 235 2.44 19.54 1.20
C LYS A 235 2.95 19.69 2.63
N SER A 236 2.29 20.48 3.47
CA SER A 236 2.63 20.58 4.90
C SER A 236 2.24 19.33 5.69
N GLU A 237 1.34 18.50 5.16
CA GLU A 237 0.92 17.21 5.74
C GLU A 237 1.78 16.06 5.20
N LEU A 238 2.58 16.29 4.16
CA LEU A 238 3.51 15.31 3.61
C LEU A 238 4.81 15.34 4.40
N TYR A 239 5.20 14.19 4.93
CA TYR A 239 6.42 14.09 5.70
C TYR A 239 7.66 14.17 4.81
N THR A 240 8.62 14.99 5.21
CA THR A 240 9.96 15.01 4.62
C THR A 240 10.95 14.56 5.68
N ASP A 241 11.54 13.38 5.49
CA ASP A 241 12.55 12.89 6.43
C ASP A 241 13.96 13.29 5.98
N GLU A 242 14.58 14.23 6.67
CA GLU A 242 16.02 14.49 6.49
C GLU A 242 16.88 13.26 6.88
N ILE A 243 16.37 12.37 7.75
CA ILE A 243 17.06 11.19 8.30
C ILE A 243 16.75 9.91 7.49
N ALA A 244 15.50 9.68 7.06
CA ALA A 244 15.12 8.57 6.16
C ALA A 244 15.54 8.81 4.70
N LYS A 245 16.27 9.91 4.45
CA LYS A 245 16.89 10.24 3.17
C LYS A 245 15.87 10.43 2.05
N THR A 246 14.57 10.58 2.28
CA THR A 246 13.60 10.47 1.19
C THR A 246 12.70 11.71 1.10
N ASP A 247 12.77 12.42 -0.02
CA ASP A 247 11.95 13.62 -0.26
C ASP A 247 10.65 13.23 -0.96
N VAL A 248 9.51 13.68 -0.43
CA VAL A 248 8.20 13.53 -1.10
C VAL A 248 8.04 14.60 -2.17
N ILE A 249 7.69 14.19 -3.38
CA ILE A 249 7.62 15.04 -4.57
C ILE A 249 6.31 14.80 -5.28
N VAL A 250 5.64 15.90 -5.63
CA VAL A 250 4.44 15.88 -6.45
C VAL A 250 4.85 16.25 -7.87
N VAL A 251 4.69 15.32 -8.81
CA VAL A 251 5.04 15.51 -10.23
C VAL A 251 3.76 15.79 -11.03
N SER A 252 3.66 16.97 -11.61
CA SER A 252 2.56 17.33 -12.52
C SER A 252 2.84 16.84 -13.93
N ASN A 253 1.83 16.24 -14.58
CA ASN A 253 1.81 15.96 -16.01
C ASN A 253 1.39 17.21 -16.81
#